data_AF-A0A1G5S3F9-F1
#
_entry.id   AF-A0A1G5S3F9-F1
#
_cell.length_a   1.000
_cell.length_b   1.000
_cell.length_c   1.000
_cell.angle_alpha   90.00
_cell.angle_beta   90.00
_cell.angle_gamma   90.00
#
_symmetry.space_group_name_H-M   'P 1'
#
loop_
_entity.id
_entity.type
_entity.pdbx_description
1 polymer ?
#
loop_
_entity_poly.entity_id
_entity_poly.type
_entity_poly.pdbx_seq_one_letter_code
_entity_poly.pdbx_strand_id
1 'polypeptide(L)' 'MMLLPIIAIGALVYFFFYDNGSNKVTFQKNQSAEALLKERYVKGEIDEKTYLQMKETIK' A
#
# COMPACT_ATOMS: atom_id res chain seq x y z
N MET A 1 -17.08 -44.22 5.88
CA MET A 1 -17.44 -43.23 6.93
C MET A 1 -16.20 -42.72 7.69
N MET A 2 -15.07 -42.47 7.01
CA MET A 2 -13.85 -41.86 7.62
C MET A 2 -13.11 -40.92 6.66
N LEU A 3 -13.35 -41.03 5.36
CA LEU A 3 -12.75 -40.15 4.34
C LEU A 3 -13.47 -38.80 4.19
N LEU A 4 -14.77 -38.76 4.47
CA LEU A 4 -15.58 -37.52 4.42
C LEU A 4 -15.00 -36.37 5.27
N PRO A 5 -14.58 -36.56 6.54
CA PRO A 5 -13.98 -35.48 7.30
C PRO A 5 -12.63 -35.02 6.74
N ILE A 6 -11.84 -35.92 6.15
CA ILE A 6 -10.54 -35.59 5.56
C ILE A 6 -10.71 -34.71 4.32
N ILE A 7 -11.68 -35.04 3.46
CA ILE A 7 -12.01 -34.25 2.27
C ILE A 7 -12.55 -32.87 2.68
N ALA A 8 -13.39 -32.81 3.71
CA ALA A 8 -13.94 -31.55 4.23
C ALA A 8 -12.84 -30.63 4.79
N ILE A 9 -11.88 -31.18 5.54
CA ILE A 9 -10.73 -30.41 6.05
C ILE A 9 -9.85 -29.90 4.90
N GLY A 10 -9.58 -30.74 3.90
CA GLY A 10 -8.81 -30.34 2.72
C GLY A 10 -9.48 -29.19 1.94
N ALA A 11 -10.81 -29.26 1.78
CA ALA A 11 -11.59 -28.21 1.12
C ALA A 11 -11.59 -26.89 1.93
N LEU A 12 -11.70 -26.96 3.25
CA LEU A 12 -11.63 -25.77 4.12
C LEU A 12 -10.27 -25.08 4.05
N VAL A 13 -9.17 -25.85 4.10
CA VAL A 13 -7.81 -25.31 3.95
C VAL A 13 -7.62 -24.69 2.57
N TYR A 14 -8.08 -25.37 1.51
CA TYR A 14 -8.02 -24.84 0.15
C TYR A 14 -8.76 -23.52 0.01
N PHE A 15 -9.97 -23.41 0.56
CA PHE A 15 -10.77 -22.18 0.52
C PHE A 15 -10.10 -21.03 1.30
N PHE A 16 -9.55 -21.30 2.48
CA PHE A 16 -8.82 -20.28 3.27
C PHE A 16 -7.57 -19.75 2.56
N PHE A 17 -6.84 -20.63 1.85
CA PHE A 17 -5.67 -20.20 1.06
C PHE A 17 -6.07 -19.47 -0.22
N TYR A 18 -7.19 -19.84 -0.84
CA TYR A 18 -7.71 -19.20 -2.05
C TYR A 18 -8.25 -17.79 -1.78
N ASP A 19 -8.93 -17.57 -0.64
CA ASP A 19 -9.54 -16.28 -0.28
C ASP A 19 -8.51 -15.23 0.19
N ASN A 20 -7.32 -15.66 0.59
CA ASN A 20 -6.20 -14.78 0.97
C ASN A 20 -5.45 -14.15 -0.22
N GLY A 21 -6.02 -14.21 -1.43
CA GLY A 21 -5.52 -13.56 -2.65
C GLY A 21 -5.66 -12.03 -2.66
N SER A 22 -6.18 -11.40 -1.60
CA SER A 22 -6.22 -9.94 -1.44
C SER A 22 -5.22 -9.43 -0.41
N ASN A 23 -4.01 -10.00 -0.43
CA ASN A 23 -2.85 -9.23 -0.01
C ASN A 23 -2.74 -8.04 -0.95
N LYS A 24 -3.41 -6.93 -0.61
CA LYS A 24 -3.05 -5.61 -1.10
C LYS A 24 -1.62 -5.39 -0.62
N VAL A 25 -0.68 -5.88 -1.43
CA VAL A 25 0.70 -5.45 -1.43
C VAL A 25 0.59 -3.95 -1.60
N THR A 26 0.63 -3.24 -0.46
CA THR A 26 0.79 -1.80 -0.47
C THR A 26 2.20 -1.65 -0.99
N PHE A 27 2.31 -1.56 -2.33
CA PHE A 27 3.50 -1.06 -2.98
C PHE A 27 3.90 0.14 -2.15
N GLN A 28 5.09 0.10 -1.57
CA GLN A 28 5.74 1.30 -1.07
C GLN A 28 5.58 2.30 -2.21
N LYS A 29 4.65 3.24 -2.03
CA LYS A 29 4.41 4.30 -2.98
C LYS A 29 5.74 5.02 -2.95
N ASN A 30 6.56 4.81 -4.00
CA ASN A 30 7.64 5.70 -4.35
C ASN A 30 6.95 7.05 -4.59
N GLN A 31 6.62 7.74 -3.49
CA GLN A 31 6.10 9.08 -3.54
C GLN A 31 7.24 9.86 -4.17
N SER A 32 6.98 10.43 -5.34
CA SER A 32 7.94 11.33 -5.97
C SER A 32 8.31 12.41 -4.96
N ALA A 33 9.55 12.91 -5.04
CA ALA A 33 10.00 14.00 -4.18
C ALA A 33 9.02 15.20 -4.24
N GLU A 34 8.39 15.43 -5.39
CA GLU A 34 7.32 16.42 -5.57
C GLU A 34 6.07 16.13 -4.74
N ALA A 35 5.63 14.87 -4.65
CA ALA A 35 4.46 14.48 -3.87
C ALA A 35 4.70 14.69 -2.37
N LEU A 36 5.89 14.33 -1.89
CA LEU A 36 6.29 14.58 -0.50
C LEU A 36 6.39 16.08 -0.22
N LEU A 37 6.99 16.85 -1.13
CA LEU A 37 7.11 18.30 -0.99
C LEU A 37 5.73 18.98 -0.91
N LYS A 38 4.78 18.55 -1.76
CA LYS A 38 3.40 19.05 -1.74
C LYS A 38 2.70 18.70 -0.44
N GLU A 39 2.89 17.50 0.09
CA GLU A 39 2.29 17.08 1.35
C GLU A 39 2.73 17.98 2.51
N ARG A 40 4.02 18.30 2.60
CA ARG A 40 4.58 19.20 3.63
C ARG A 40 4.03 20.62 3.53
N TYR A 41 3.88 21.14 2.31
CA TYR A 41 3.28 22.46 2.10
C TYR A 41 1.81 22.51 2.56
N VAL A 42 1.00 21.51 2.20
CA VAL A 42 -0.41 21.44 2.62
C VAL A 42 -0.55 21.29 4.14
N LYS A 43 0.38 20.58 4.79
CA LYS A 43 0.44 20.47 6.25
C LYS A 43 0.92 21.75 6.94
N GLY A 44 1.42 22.73 6.20
CA GLY A 44 1.99 23.97 6.75
C GLY A 44 3.37 23.77 7.39
N GLU A 45 4.06 22.66 7.11
CA GLU A 45 5.42 22.40 7.58
C GLU A 45 6.46 23.27 6.86
N ILE A 46 6.13 23.76 5.66
CA ILE A 46 6.94 24.67 4.86
C ILE A 46 6.07 25.79 4.29
N ASP A 47 6.66 26.96 4.09
CA ASP A 47 6.00 28.11 3.48
C ASP A 47 6.02 28.04 1.94
N GLU A 48 5.24 28.91 1.30
CA GLU A 48 5.10 28.95 -0.15
C GLU A 48 6.44 29.23 -0.85
N LYS A 49 7.27 30.12 -0.28
CA LYS A 49 8.58 30.46 -0.82
C LYS A 49 9.50 29.23 -0.83
N THR A 50 9.56 28.50 0.28
CA THR A 50 10.38 27.27 0.37
C THR A 50 9.84 26.18 -0.56
N TYR A 51 8.52 26.04 -0.66
CA TYR A 51 7.90 25.10 -1.59
C TYR A 51 8.32 25.38 -3.05
N LEU A 52 8.27 26.64 -3.49
CA LEU A 52 8.65 27.01 -4.86
C LEU A 52 10.14 26.74 -5.14
N GLN A 53 11.04 27.11 -4.24
CA GLN A 53 12.47 26.87 -4.39
C GLN A 53 12.81 25.37 -4.50
N MET A 54 12.21 24.55 -3.63
CA MET A 54 12.42 23.11 -3.66
C MET A 54 11.82 22.47 -4.90
N LYS A 55 10.66 22.96 -5.36
CA LYS A 55 10.01 22.48 -6.58
C LYS A 55 10.86 22.76 -7.82
N GLU A 56 11.52 23.90 -7.91
CA GLU A 56 12.47 24.20 -9.00
C GLU A 56 13.71 23.32 -8.95
N THR A 57 14.14 22.90 -7.76
CA THR A 57 15.32 22.03 -7.59
C THR A 57 15.05 20.57 -7.97
N ILE A 58 13.81 20.11 -7.80
CA ILE A 58 13.39 18.73 -8.08
C ILE A 58 13.06 18.51 -9.56
N LYS A 59 12.75 19.57 -10.30
CA LYS A 59 12.41 19.54 -11.73
C LYS A 59 13.63 19.28 -12.62
#